data_AF-A0A8S1VFY5-F1
#
_entry.id   AF-A0A8S1VFY5-F1
#
_cell.length_a   1.000
_cell.length_b   1.000
_cell.length_c   1.000
_cell.angle_alpha   90.00
_cell.angle_beta   90.00
_cell.angle_gamma   90.00
#
_symmetry.space_group_name_H-M   'P 1'
#
loop_
_entity.id
_entity.type
_entity.pdbx_description
1 polymer ?
#
loop_
_entity_poly.entity_id
_entity_poly.type
_entity_poly.pdbx_seq_one_letter_code
_entity_poly.pdbx_strand_id
1 'polypeptide(L)'
;MDECESLSREGLRTLAITQKYLTEDNLKNFTTEHEKAKYQMGEREAHCSKILDFYENDMELLGLTRVKDMFQEDIYATLESRKMQEYKSGCQLEIKQKLLNVQQFQLD
;
A
#
# COMPACT_ATOMS: atom_id res chain seq x y z
N MET A 1 0.75 -17.74 -0.25
CA MET A 1 0.15 -16.38 -0.29
C MET A 1 0.27 -15.68 1.06
N ASP A 2 0.52 -16.44 2.12
CA ASP A 2 0.52 -16.00 3.52
C ASP A 2 1.66 -15.01 3.87
N GLU A 3 2.79 -15.09 3.17
CA GLU A 3 3.94 -14.23 3.44
C GLU A 3 3.69 -12.77 3.04
N CYS A 4 3.03 -12.53 1.91
CA CYS A 4 2.67 -11.17 1.48
C CYS A 4 1.63 -10.55 2.42
N GLU A 5 0.67 -11.35 2.89
CA GLU A 5 -0.33 -10.90 3.85
C GLU A 5 0.29 -10.58 5.22
N SER A 6 1.23 -11.40 5.68
CA SER A 6 1.99 -11.14 6.92
C SER A 6 2.78 -9.83 6.83
N LEU A 7 3.50 -9.61 5.73
CA LEU A 7 4.29 -8.40 5.51
C LEU A 7 3.42 -7.13 5.41
N SER A 8 2.24 -7.25 4.80
CA SER A 8 1.27 -6.16 4.73
C SER A 8 0.71 -5.80 6.11
N ARG A 9 0.48 -6.79 6.97
CA ARG A 9 0.04 -6.56 8.37
C ARG A 9 1.12 -5.89 9.21
N GLU A 10 2.39 -6.11 8.91
CA GLU A 10 3.53 -5.42 9.52
C GLU A 10 3.72 -3.98 9.01
N GLY A 11 2.92 -3.53 8.02
CA GLY A 11 3.00 -2.18 7.47
C GLY A 11 4.21 -1.94 6.57
N LEU A 12 4.83 -3.00 6.07
CA LEU A 12 6.00 -2.93 5.19
C LEU A 12 5.55 -2.86 3.72
N ARG A 13 6.29 -2.10 2.90
CA ARG A 13 6.06 -2.11 1.45
C ARG A 13 6.73 -3.35 0.87
N THR A 14 5.97 -4.15 0.13
CA THR A 14 6.47 -5.36 -0.53
C THR A 14 6.59 -5.16 -2.02
N LEU A 15 7.72 -5.54 -2.63
CA LEU A 15 7.88 -5.64 -4.08
C LEU A 15 8.05 -7.10 -4.46
N ALA A 16 7.24 -7.56 -5.42
CA ALA A 16 7.39 -8.88 -6.02
C ALA A 16 8.31 -8.80 -7.23
N ILE A 17 9.22 -9.78 -7.34
CA ILE A 17 10.15 -9.89 -8.47
C ILE A 17 9.81 -11.18 -9.21
N THR A 18 9.52 -11.05 -10.50
CA THR A 18 9.19 -12.17 -11.39
C THR A 18 10.13 -12.23 -12.57
N GLN A 19 10.23 -13.39 -13.21
CA GLN A 19 11.01 -13.59 -14.43
C GLN A 19 10.23 -14.44 -15.43
N LYS A 20 10.47 -14.19 -16.71
CA LYS A 20 9.99 -15.02 -17.81
C LYS A 20 11.11 -15.28 -18.80
N TYR A 21 11.32 -16.54 -19.15
CA TYR A 21 12.25 -16.92 -20.21
C TYR A 21 11.57 -16.73 -21.56
N LEU A 22 12.20 -15.94 -22.44
CA LEU A 22 11.75 -15.72 -23.81
C LEU A 22 12.77 -16.33 -24.77
N THR A 23 12.27 -17.04 -25.78
CA THR A 23 13.09 -17.44 -26.94
C THR A 23 13.51 -16.22 -27.75
N GLU A 24 14.61 -16.30 -28.48
CA GLU A 24 15.09 -15.19 -29.32
C GLU A 24 14.03 -14.67 -30.32
N ASP A 25 13.24 -15.56 -30.91
CA ASP A 25 12.20 -15.17 -31.88
C ASP A 25 11.09 -14.36 -31.21
N ASN A 26 10.60 -14.79 -30.04
CA ASN A 26 9.63 -14.04 -29.25
C ASN A 26 10.18 -12.67 -28.82
N LEU A 27 11.47 -12.58 -28.47
CA LEU A 27 12.11 -11.30 -28.11
C LEU A 27 12.18 -10.35 -29.33
N LYS A 28 12.54 -10.87 -30.51
CA LYS A 28 12.54 -10.10 -31.77
C LYS A 28 11.13 -9.63 -32.13
N ASN A 29 10.13 -10.49 -31.98
CA ASN A 29 8.73 -10.17 -32.23
C ASN A 29 8.23 -9.08 -31.27
N PHE A 30 8.49 -9.23 -29.95
CA PHE A 30 8.18 -8.21 -28.95
C PHE A 30 8.78 -6.85 -29.33
N THR A 31 10.07 -6.82 -29.64
CA THR A 31 10.80 -5.59 -29.95
C THR A 31 10.19 -4.90 -31.17
N THR A 32 9.93 -5.66 -32.23
CA THR A 32 9.34 -5.17 -33.47
C THR A 32 7.94 -4.58 -33.25
N GLU A 33 7.07 -5.32 -32.56
CA GLU A 33 5.68 -4.88 -32.33
C GLU A 33 5.63 -3.71 -31.34
N HIS A 34 6.46 -3.72 -30.32
CA HIS A 34 6.54 -2.63 -29.35
C HIS A 34 7.09 -1.33 -29.97
N GLU A 35 8.07 -1.42 -30.88
CA GLU A 35 8.53 -0.27 -31.66
C GLU A 35 7.42 0.27 -32.58
N LYS A 36 6.71 -0.59 -33.30
CA LYS A 36 5.57 -0.17 -34.12
C LYS A 36 4.51 0.57 -33.30
N ALA A 37 4.14 0.01 -32.13
CA ALA A 37 3.18 0.65 -31.23
C ALA A 37 3.66 2.03 -30.74
N LYS A 38 4.96 2.19 -30.45
CA LYS A 38 5.55 3.47 -30.04
C LYS A 38 5.45 4.58 -31.10
N TYR A 39 5.56 4.24 -32.38
CA TYR A 39 5.51 5.19 -33.49
C TYR A 39 4.11 5.40 -34.06
N GLN A 40 3.10 4.70 -33.54
CA GLN A 40 1.73 4.83 -34.00
C GLN A 40 1.17 6.21 -33.62
N MET A 41 0.57 6.91 -34.59
CA MET A 41 0.10 8.30 -34.42
C MET A 41 -1.15 8.43 -33.54
N GLY A 42 -1.80 7.33 -33.15
CA GLY A 42 -2.99 7.31 -32.30
C GLY A 42 -2.95 6.15 -31.31
N GLU A 43 -3.54 6.37 -30.13
CA GLU A 43 -3.67 5.37 -29.04
C GLU A 43 -2.36 4.66 -28.62
N ARG A 44 -1.22 5.34 -28.76
CA ARG A 44 0.11 4.80 -28.45
C ARG A 44 0.18 4.09 -27.09
N GLU A 45 -0.31 4.73 -26.03
CA GLU A 45 -0.30 4.16 -24.68
C GLU A 45 -1.11 2.87 -24.59
N ALA A 46 -2.30 2.83 -25.21
CA ALA A 46 -3.14 1.64 -25.21
C ALA A 46 -2.50 0.50 -26.00
N HIS A 47 -1.86 0.79 -27.14
CA HIS A 47 -1.16 -0.21 -27.94
C HIS A 47 0.08 -0.76 -27.21
N CYS A 48 0.89 0.11 -26.61
CA CYS A 48 2.04 -0.31 -25.81
C CYS A 48 1.60 -1.15 -24.59
N SER A 49 0.55 -0.73 -23.88
CA SER A 49 0.01 -1.47 -22.74
C SER A 49 -0.43 -2.87 -23.15
N LYS A 50 -1.20 -3.01 -24.24
CA LYS A 50 -1.64 -4.33 -24.74
C LYS A 50 -0.48 -5.28 -25.05
N ILE A 51 0.61 -4.75 -25.61
CA ILE A 51 1.80 -5.55 -25.90
C ILE A 51 2.48 -5.95 -24.60
N LEU A 52 2.69 -5.02 -23.66
CA LEU A 52 3.29 -5.32 -22.36
C LEU A 52 2.47 -6.36 -21.59
N ASP A 53 1.15 -6.16 -21.48
CA ASP A 53 0.22 -7.08 -20.82
C ASP A 53 0.35 -8.49 -21.38
N PHE A 54 0.46 -8.64 -22.70
CA PHE A 54 0.63 -9.95 -23.33
C PHE A 54 1.92 -10.66 -22.86
N TYR A 55 3.03 -9.93 -22.75
CA TYR A 55 4.32 -10.52 -22.35
C TYR A 55 4.46 -10.68 -20.83
N GLU A 56 3.76 -9.85 -20.03
CA GLU A 56 3.72 -9.89 -18.56
C GLU A 56 2.81 -11.00 -17.98
N ASN A 57 2.16 -11.79 -18.82
CA ASN A 57 1.43 -12.99 -18.38
C ASN A 57 2.38 -14.18 -18.12
N ASP A 58 1.96 -15.10 -17.25
CA ASP A 58 2.62 -16.39 -17.00
C ASP A 58 4.11 -16.29 -16.63
N MET A 59 4.43 -15.36 -15.71
CA MET A 59 5.78 -15.22 -15.17
C MET A 59 6.00 -16.11 -13.93
N GLU A 60 7.25 -16.51 -13.71
CA GLU A 60 7.67 -17.24 -12.52
C GLU A 60 8.03 -16.25 -11.40
N LEU A 61 7.47 -16.45 -10.20
CA LEU A 61 7.79 -15.64 -9.03
C LEU A 61 9.14 -16.06 -8.45
N LEU A 62 10.12 -15.16 -8.49
CA LEU A 62 11.45 -15.40 -7.93
C LEU A 62 11.49 -15.10 -6.43
N GLY A 63 10.75 -14.08 -5.99
CA GLY A 63 10.68 -13.75 -4.57
C GLY A 63 9.99 -12.43 -4.25
N LEU A 64 9.87 -12.16 -2.95
CA LEU A 64 9.33 -10.93 -2.39
C LEU A 64 10.42 -10.19 -1.64
N THR A 65 10.52 -8.90 -1.87
CA THR A 65 11.39 -8.00 -1.10
C THR A 65 10.54 -7.11 -0.22
N ARG A 66 11.03 -6.82 0.99
CA ARG A 66 10.38 -5.91 1.94
C ARG A 66 11.22 -4.66 2.12
N VAL A 67 10.57 -3.51 2.03
CA VAL A 67 11.16 -2.21 2.34
C VAL A 67 10.49 -1.70 3.60
N LYS A 68 11.31 -1.49 4.63
CA LYS A 68 10.88 -0.86 5.87
C LYS A 68 11.13 0.63 5.76
N ASP A 69 10.05 1.41 5.78
CA ASP A 69 10.15 2.86 5.92
C ASP A 69 10.71 3.14 7.33
N MET A 70 11.94 3.64 7.39
CA MET A 70 12.59 3.97 8.65
C MET A 70 12.01 5.27 9.18
N PHE A 71 11.31 5.17 10.32
CA PHE A 71 10.79 6.31 11.05
C PHE A 71 11.89 6.91 11.95
N GLN A 72 11.80 8.21 12.23
CA GLN A 72 12.60 8.87 13.26
C GLN A 72 12.38 8.19 14.62
N GLU A 73 13.41 8.19 15.46
CA GLU A 73 13.37 7.66 16.82
C GLU A 73 12.20 8.29 17.62
N ASP A 74 11.55 7.50 18.47
CA ASP A 74 10.44 7.90 19.37
C ASP A 74 9.13 8.40 18.75
N ILE A 75 8.93 8.23 17.44
CA ILE A 75 7.63 8.50 16.81
C ILE A 75 6.51 7.67 17.45
N TYR A 76 6.76 6.39 17.76
CA TYR A 76 5.77 5.51 18.39
C TYR A 76 5.38 5.95 19.80
N ALA A 77 6.36 6.31 20.65
CA ALA A 77 6.12 6.80 21.99
C ALA A 77 5.33 8.12 22.00
N THR A 78 5.61 9.00 21.05
CA THR A 78 4.90 10.28 20.91
C THR A 78 3.47 10.07 20.38
N LEU A 79 3.25 9.14 19.46
CA LEU A 79 1.91 8.83 18.94
C LEU A 79 1.04 8.14 20.00
N GLU A 80 1.58 7.20 20.76
CA GLU A 80 0.83 6.53 21.82
C GLU A 80 0.50 7.48 22.97
N SER A 81 1.45 8.33 23.38
CA SER A 81 1.18 9.33 24.42
C SER A 81 0.10 10.33 23.99
N ARG A 82 0.09 10.77 22.72
CA ARG A 82 -0.97 11.63 22.18
C ARG A 82 -2.33 10.93 22.16
N LYS A 83 -2.41 9.69 21.65
CA LYS A 83 -3.66 8.91 21.67
C LYS A 83 -4.17 8.73 23.10
N MET A 84 -3.28 8.35 24.04
CA MET A 84 -3.65 8.17 25.44
C MET A 84 -4.11 9.49 26.09
N GLN A 85 -3.55 10.63 25.70
CA GLN A 85 -4.03 11.95 26.15
C GLN A 85 -5.43 12.26 25.62
N GLU A 86 -5.72 11.98 24.35
CA GLU A 86 -7.06 12.16 23.77
C GLU A 86 -8.12 11.25 24.44
N TYR A 87 -7.79 9.99 24.72
CA TYR A 87 -8.69 9.12 25.49
C TYR A 87 -8.92 9.64 26.91
N LYS A 88 -7.89 10.14 27.58
CA LYS A 88 -8.01 10.73 28.93
C LYS A 88 -8.86 12.00 28.93
N SER A 89 -8.71 12.89 27.94
CA SER A 89 -9.52 14.11 27.85
C SER A 89 -10.97 13.80 27.53
N GLY A 90 -11.24 12.82 26.66
CA GLY A 90 -12.59 12.33 26.36
C GLY A 90 -13.30 11.76 27.60
N CYS A 91 -12.66 10.85 28.33
CA CYS A 91 -13.25 10.30 29.56
C CYS A 91 -13.46 11.38 30.64
N GLN A 92 -12.56 12.36 30.77
CA GLN A 92 -12.75 13.46 31.72
C GLN A 92 -13.92 14.36 31.35
N LEU A 93 -14.17 14.61 30.06
CA LEU A 93 -15.33 15.36 29.58
C LEU A 93 -16.64 14.60 29.84
N GLU A 94 -16.68 13.29 29.59
CA GLU A 94 -17.86 12.47 29.90
C GLU A 94 -18.15 12.39 31.40
N ILE A 95 -17.12 12.24 32.24
CA ILE A 95 -17.28 12.23 33.70
C ILE A 95 -17.74 13.60 34.20
N LYS A 96 -17.18 14.71 33.68
CA LYS A 96 -17.65 16.07 34.01
C LYS A 96 -19.08 16.31 33.55
N GLN A 97 -19.47 15.86 32.36
CA GLN A 97 -20.85 15.99 31.85
C GLN A 97 -21.82 15.17 32.70
N LYS A 98 -21.47 13.93 33.08
CA LYS A 98 -22.28 13.10 33.97
C LYS A 98 -22.39 13.70 35.38
N LEU A 99 -21.32 14.26 35.92
CA LEU A 99 -21.35 14.98 37.21
C LEU A 99 -22.22 16.24 37.16
N LEU A 100 -22.15 17.01 36.07
CA LEU A 100 -22.96 18.20 35.86
C LEU A 100 -24.46 17.86 35.78
N ASN A 101 -24.80 16.78 35.06
CA ASN A 101 -26.18 16.30 34.95
C ASN A 101 -26.73 15.79 36.29
N VAL A 102 -25.90 15.15 37.13
CA VAL A 102 -26.29 14.73 38.48
C VAL A 102 -26.52 15.94 39.40
N GLN A 103 -25.69 16.99 39.29
CA GLN A 103 -25.87 18.22 40.08
C GLN A 103 -27.11 19.02 39.68
N GLN A 104 -27.47 19.04 38.40
CA GLN A 104 -28.73 19.67 37.95
C GLN A 104 -29.97 18.94 38.48
N PHE A 105 -29.91 17.61 38.65
CA PHE A 105 -31.02 16.82 39.19
C PHE A 105 -31.24 16.97 40.71
N GLN A 106 -30.35 17.68 41.42
CA GLN A 106 -30.50 17.98 42.85
C GLN A 106 -31.02 19.41 43.13
N LEU A 107 -31.27 20.20 42.07
CA LEU A 107 -31.74 21.58 42.16
C LEU A 107 -33.20 21.78 41.69
N ASP A 108 -33.87 20.71 41.27
CA ASP A 108 -35.33 20.62 41.01
C ASP A 108 -36.03 19.83 42.14
#